data_AF-A0A542EGW1-F1
#
_entry.id   AF-A0A542EGW1-F1
#
_cell.length_a   1.000
_cell.length_b   1.000
_cell.length_c   1.000
_cell.angle_alpha   90.00
_cell.angle_beta   90.00
_cell.angle_gamma   90.00
#
_symmetry.space_group_name_H-M   'P 1'
#
loop_
_entity.id
_entity.type
_entity.pdbx_description
1 polymer ?
#
loop_
_entity_poly.entity_id
_entity_poly.type
_entity_poly.pdbx_seq_one_letter_code
_entity_poly.pdbx_strand_id
1 'polypeptide(L)'
;MSKIYLVVTEHLPRRTTRDDLIRTPGYVVLAGDPSRPSVHFFEALEPAFIYGRAARMSYQCSGYSIHQATHELVFNRATHRDQERIYYNNQRDFAEADAATEAKLVRRFADRLDHTSSHWPG
;
A
#
# COMPACT_ATOMS: atom_id res chain seq x y z
N MET A 1 17.93 8.14 1.34
CA MET A 1 16.50 7.91 0.99
C MET A 1 16.45 7.23 -0.36
N SER A 2 15.97 5.98 -0.42
CA SER A 2 15.61 5.34 -1.68
C SER A 2 14.49 6.12 -2.35
N LYS A 3 14.57 6.30 -3.66
CA LYS A 3 13.52 6.97 -4.43
C LYS A 3 12.49 5.93 -4.83
N ILE A 4 11.26 6.04 -4.31
CA ILE A 4 10.14 5.20 -4.74
C ILE A 4 9.64 5.73 -6.08
N TYR A 5 9.51 4.83 -7.06
CA TYR A 5 8.88 5.14 -8.34
C TYR A 5 7.44 4.62 -8.34
N LEU A 6 6.48 5.51 -8.52
CA LEU A 6 5.06 5.16 -8.73
C LEU A 6 4.79 4.94 -10.20
N VAL A 7 4.17 3.81 -10.53
CA VAL A 7 3.85 3.43 -11.90
C VAL A 7 2.39 3.03 -11.97
N VAL A 8 1.60 3.76 -12.76
CA VAL A 8 0.23 3.38 -13.09
C VAL A 8 0.27 2.26 -14.13
N THR A 9 -0.50 1.19 -13.93
CA THR A 9 -0.58 0.08 -14.86
C THR A 9 -2.02 -0.46 -14.95
N GLU A 10 -2.40 -0.99 -16.10
CA GLU A 10 -3.67 -1.71 -16.27
C GLU A 10 -3.60 -3.12 -15.65
N HIS A 11 -2.41 -3.72 -15.63
CA HIS A 11 -2.19 -5.06 -15.11
C HIS A 11 -1.07 -5.05 -14.09
N LEU A 12 -1.37 -5.55 -12.89
CA LEU A 12 -0.39 -5.67 -11.83
C LEU A 12 0.58 -6.83 -12.14
N PRO A 13 1.90 -6.61 -11.96
CA PRO A 13 2.87 -7.70 -12.04
C PRO A 13 2.51 -8.83 -11.07
N ARG A 14 2.75 -10.08 -11.49
CA ARG A 14 2.51 -11.23 -10.62
C ARG A 14 3.52 -11.27 -9.47
N ARG A 15 3.10 -11.85 -8.35
CA ARG A 15 4.00 -12.22 -7.24
C ARG A 15 5.17 -13.05 -7.78
N THR A 16 6.39 -12.71 -7.39
CA THR A 16 7.61 -13.37 -7.83
C THR A 16 8.72 -13.06 -6.84
N THR A 17 9.56 -14.05 -6.53
CA THR A 17 10.77 -13.87 -5.72
C THR A 17 11.93 -14.56 -6.44
N ARG A 18 13.00 -13.81 -6.72
CA ARG A 18 14.27 -14.23 -7.34
C ARG A 18 15.40 -13.48 -6.64
N ASP A 19 16.64 -13.92 -6.85
CA ASP A 19 17.82 -13.36 -6.18
C ASP A 19 18.01 -11.84 -6.39
N ASP A 20 17.53 -11.30 -7.50
CA ASP A 20 17.64 -9.88 -7.87
C ASP A 20 16.30 -9.13 -7.89
N LEU A 21 15.20 -9.81 -7.53
CA LEU A 21 13.84 -9.30 -7.71
C LEU A 21 12.88 -9.85 -6.66
N ILE A 22 12.22 -8.96 -5.93
CA ILE A 22 11.08 -9.30 -5.06
C ILE A 22 9.85 -8.53 -5.54
N ARG A 23 8.76 -9.24 -5.80
CA ARG A 23 7.44 -8.68 -6.12
C ARG A 23 6.42 -9.14 -5.09
N THR A 24 5.90 -8.19 -4.34
CA THR A 24 4.92 -8.42 -3.29
C THR A 24 3.59 -7.78 -3.69
N PRO A 25 2.52 -8.56 -3.92
CA PRO A 25 1.19 -8.00 -4.13
C PRO A 25 0.69 -7.37 -2.82
N GLY A 26 -0.13 -6.33 -2.94
CA GLY A 26 -0.67 -5.63 -1.79
C GLY A 26 -1.51 -4.45 -2.23
N TYR A 27 -1.41 -3.37 -1.46
CA TYR A 27 -2.19 -2.16 -1.60
C TYR A 27 -1.29 -0.95 -1.41
N VAL A 28 -1.53 0.10 -2.18
CA VAL A 28 -0.91 1.41 -1.95
C VAL A 28 -1.97 2.39 -1.47
N VAL A 29 -1.62 3.14 -0.43
CA VAL A 29 -2.36 4.30 0.04
C VAL A 29 -1.63 5.55 -0.43
N LEU A 30 -2.33 6.36 -1.21
CA LEU A 30 -1.93 7.72 -1.54
C LEU A 30 -2.69 8.67 -0.63
N ALA A 31 -2.00 9.45 0.20
CA ALA A 31 -2.61 10.36 1.15
C ALA A 31 -1.94 11.75 1.09
N GLY A 32 -2.62 12.79 1.57
CA GLY A 32 -2.06 14.14 1.64
C GLY A 32 -2.56 15.07 0.54
N ASP A 33 -1.62 15.82 -0.06
CA ASP A 33 -1.87 16.72 -1.19
C ASP A 33 -1.93 15.89 -2.49
N PRO A 34 -2.99 16.01 -3.32
CA PRO A 34 -3.11 15.29 -4.58
C PRO A 34 -1.97 15.55 -5.57
N SER A 35 -1.34 16.73 -5.52
CA SER A 35 -0.21 17.09 -6.37
C SER A 35 1.08 16.39 -5.93
N ARG A 36 1.20 16.03 -4.65
CA ARG A 36 2.38 15.39 -4.05
C ARG A 36 1.96 14.46 -2.89
N PRO A 37 1.27 13.34 -3.20
CA PRO A 37 0.77 12.47 -2.15
C PRO A 37 1.94 11.76 -1.47
N SER A 38 1.80 11.51 -0.17
CA SER A 38 2.59 10.51 0.52
C SER A 38 2.14 9.12 0.06
N VAL A 39 3.10 8.20 -0.04
CA VAL A 39 2.92 6.89 -0.67
C VAL A 39 3.25 5.83 0.36
N HIS A 40 2.30 4.97 0.67
CA HIS A 40 2.46 3.95 1.69
C HIS A 40 1.98 2.60 1.16
N PHE A 41 2.85 1.59 1.18
CA PHE A 41 2.51 0.23 0.75
C PHE A 41 2.14 -0.66 1.94
N PHE A 42 1.18 -1.54 1.74
CA PHE A 42 0.72 -2.53 2.71
C PHE A 42 0.46 -3.86 2.01
N GLU A 43 0.87 -4.98 2.61
CA GLU A 43 0.61 -6.32 2.05
C GLU A 43 -0.85 -6.76 2.16
N ALA A 44 -1.63 -6.08 3.02
CA ALA A 44 -3.02 -6.41 3.31
C ALA A 44 -3.94 -5.18 3.22
N LEU A 45 -5.20 -5.42 2.87
CA LEU A 45 -6.19 -4.37 2.66
C LEU A 45 -6.58 -3.70 3.98
N GLU A 46 -6.75 -4.49 5.03
CA GLU A 46 -7.22 -4.02 6.33
C GLU A 46 -6.30 -2.93 6.93
N PRO A 47 -4.97 -3.11 7.06
CA PRO A 47 -4.09 -2.05 7.53
C PRO A 47 -4.03 -0.85 6.56
N ALA A 48 -4.08 -1.07 5.24
CA ALA A 48 -4.15 0.01 4.26
C ALA A 48 -5.39 0.89 4.46
N PHE A 49 -6.54 0.24 4.70
CA PHE A 49 -7.81 0.90 4.94
C PHE A 49 -7.80 1.73 6.22
N ILE A 50 -7.33 1.13 7.33
CA ILE A 50 -7.21 1.82 8.61
C ILE A 50 -6.23 3.00 8.50
N TYR A 51 -5.09 2.81 7.84
CA TYR A 51 -4.14 3.90 7.61
C TYR A 51 -4.75 5.03 6.79
N GLY A 52 -5.41 4.74 5.67
CA GLY A 52 -6.06 5.75 4.84
C GLY A 52 -7.13 6.54 5.60
N ARG A 53 -7.94 5.86 6.42
CA ARG A 53 -8.93 6.49 7.31
C ARG A 53 -8.28 7.39 8.35
N ALA A 54 -7.24 6.92 9.02
CA ALA A 54 -6.49 7.71 9.99
C ALA A 54 -5.83 8.92 9.32
N ALA A 55 -5.26 8.74 8.13
CA ALA A 55 -4.66 9.81 7.36
C ALA A 55 -5.69 10.89 7.02
N ARG A 56 -6.92 10.54 6.62
CA ARG A 56 -8.02 11.50 6.38
C ARG A 56 -8.35 12.38 7.60
N MET A 57 -8.13 11.87 8.81
CA MET A 57 -8.37 12.63 10.04
C MET A 57 -7.23 13.63 10.34
N SER A 58 -6.10 13.53 9.64
CA SER A 58 -5.00 14.48 9.77
C SER A 58 -5.32 15.79 9.06
N TYR A 59 -4.99 16.92 9.71
CA TYR A 59 -5.15 18.27 9.15
C TYR A 59 -4.36 18.48 7.83
N GLN A 60 -3.28 17.72 7.63
CA GLN A 60 -2.43 17.81 6.44
C GLN A 60 -2.94 16.96 5.26
N CYS A 61 -4.06 16.26 5.44
CA CYS A 61 -4.59 15.34 4.45
C CYS A 61 -5.87 15.89 3.83
N SER A 62 -5.77 16.38 2.59
CA SER A 62 -6.93 16.84 1.82
C SER A 62 -7.71 15.70 1.16
N GLY A 63 -7.11 14.50 1.10
CA GLY A 63 -7.76 13.29 0.61
C GLY A 63 -6.85 12.07 0.70
N TYR A 64 -7.45 10.89 0.59
CA TYR A 64 -6.71 9.64 0.43
C TYR A 64 -7.37 8.75 -0.64
N SER A 65 -6.60 7.83 -1.19
CA SER A 65 -7.10 6.77 -2.06
C SER A 65 -6.32 5.49 -1.82
N ILE A 66 -6.99 4.36 -2.01
CA ILE A 66 -6.40 3.03 -1.83
C ILE A 66 -6.59 2.28 -3.14
N HIS A 67 -5.50 1.68 -3.61
CA HIS A 67 -5.44 0.97 -4.87
C HIS A 67 -4.76 -0.37 -4.66
N GLN A 68 -5.22 -1.41 -5.37
CA GLN A 68 -4.41 -2.61 -5.51
C GLN A 68 -3.05 -2.28 -6.13
N ALA A 69 -2.01 -2.90 -5.60
CA ALA A 69 -0.64 -2.61 -5.99
C ALA A 69 0.25 -3.86 -5.98
N THR A 70 1.42 -3.71 -6.57
CA THR A 70 2.54 -4.64 -6.43
C THR A 70 3.79 -3.82 -6.14
N HIS A 71 4.39 -4.06 -4.98
CA HIS A 71 5.69 -3.53 -4.63
C HIS A 71 6.78 -4.39 -5.28
N GLU A 72 7.68 -3.75 -6.01
CA GLU A 72 8.81 -4.37 -6.67
C GLU A 72 10.10 -3.78 -6.11
N LEU A 73 10.96 -4.67 -5.61
CA LEU A 73 12.33 -4.37 -5.19
C LEU A 73 13.28 -5.08 -6.17
N VAL A 74 14.09 -4.32 -6.90
CA VAL A 74 15.06 -4.85 -7.85
C VAL A 74 16.46 -4.40 -7.47
N PHE A 75 17.40 -5.34 -7.32
CA PHE A 75 18.79 -5.00 -7.08
C PHE A 75 19.48 -4.59 -8.40
N ASN A 76 19.86 -3.32 -8.51
CA ASN A 76 20.61 -2.84 -9.67
C ASN A 76 22.11 -3.10 -9.47
N ARG A 77 22.65 -4.05 -10.24
CA ARG A 77 24.08 -4.42 -10.21
C ARG A 77 25.03 -3.31 -10.65
N ALA A 78 24.63 -2.45 -11.59
CA ALA A 78 25.50 -1.37 -12.08
C ALA A 78 25.71 -0.29 -11.02
N THR A 79 24.68 -0.03 -10.20
CA THR A 79 24.75 0.99 -9.13
C THR A 79 24.95 0.40 -7.74
N HIS A 80 24.95 -0.93 -7.60
CA HIS A 80 24.93 -1.67 -6.33
C HIS A 80 23.89 -1.14 -5.33
N ARG A 81 22.66 -0.89 -5.81
CA ARG A 81 21.57 -0.32 -5.03
C ARG A 81 20.24 -0.93 -5.41
N ASP A 82 19.34 -1.03 -4.44
CA ASP A 82 17.97 -1.42 -4.70
C ASP A 82 17.17 -0.29 -5.36
N GLN A 83 16.32 -0.67 -6.30
CA GLN A 83 15.31 0.18 -6.92
C GLN A 83 13.93 -0.27 -6.44
N GLU A 84 13.22 0.64 -5.80
CA GLU A 84 11.86 0.43 -5.31
C GLU A 84 10.84 0.99 -6.30
N ARG A 85 9.89 0.16 -6.71
CA ARG A 85 8.78 0.57 -7.59
C ARG A 85 7.47 0.08 -7.01
N ILE A 86 6.43 0.90 -7.12
CA ILE A 86 5.07 0.52 -6.79
C ILE A 86 4.25 0.62 -8.08
N TYR A 87 3.84 -0.53 -8.59
CA TYR A 87 2.87 -0.63 -9.66
C TYR A 87 1.48 -0.62 -9.04
N TYR A 88 0.58 0.26 -9.46
CA TYR A 88 -0.79 0.27 -8.97
C TYR A 88 -1.79 0.45 -10.11
N ASN A 89 -2.97 -0.14 -9.93
CA ASN A 89 -4.09 0.10 -10.82
C ASN A 89 -4.80 1.39 -10.36
N ASN A 90 -5.03 2.34 -11.28
CA ASN A 90 -5.67 3.62 -10.93
C ASN A 90 -7.20 3.52 -10.78
N GLN A 91 -7.77 2.32 -10.91
CA GLN A 91 -9.13 2.05 -10.47
C GLN A 91 -9.16 2.17 -8.94
N ARG A 92 -9.81 3.24 -8.44
CA ARG A 92 -9.99 3.45 -7.01
C ARG A 92 -10.86 2.34 -6.45
N ASP A 93 -10.30 1.50 -5.60
CA ASP A 93 -11.00 0.31 -5.13
C ASP A 93 -11.81 0.54 -3.84
N PHE A 94 -11.35 1.43 -2.93
CA PHE A 94 -11.89 1.45 -1.55
C PHE A 94 -12.12 2.83 -0.92
N ALA A 95 -12.13 3.91 -1.69
CA ALA A 95 -12.39 5.25 -1.14
C ALA A 95 -13.87 5.46 -0.70
N GLU A 96 -14.77 4.60 -1.14
CA GLU A 96 -16.24 4.72 -0.99
C GLU A 96 -16.89 3.43 -0.45
N ALA A 97 -16.17 2.68 0.37
CA ALA A 97 -16.76 1.50 1.03
C ALA A 97 -17.98 1.92 1.87
N ASP A 98 -19.08 1.18 1.76
CA ASP A 98 -20.26 1.43 2.60
C ASP A 98 -19.97 1.14 4.09
N ALA A 99 -20.80 1.69 4.98
CA ALA A 99 -20.58 1.58 6.43
C ALA A 99 -20.47 0.12 6.92
N ALA A 100 -21.16 -0.82 6.27
CA ALA A 100 -21.08 -2.24 6.59
C ALA A 100 -19.72 -2.85 6.22
N THR A 101 -19.21 -2.52 5.04
CA THR A 101 -17.89 -2.91 4.55
C THR A 101 -16.79 -2.30 5.42
N GLU A 102 -16.92 -1.01 5.78
CA GLU A 102 -15.99 -0.34 6.69
C GLU A 102 -15.95 -1.06 8.05
N ALA A 103 -17.11 -1.30 8.66
CA ALA A 103 -17.19 -1.98 9.96
C ALA A 103 -16.56 -3.38 9.90
N LYS A 104 -16.74 -4.11 8.79
CA LYS A 104 -16.12 -5.42 8.58
C LYS A 104 -14.59 -5.33 8.46
N LEU A 105 -14.06 -4.35 7.73
CA LEU A 105 -12.61 -4.14 7.61
C LEU A 105 -11.99 -3.76 8.96
N VAL A 106 -12.63 -2.87 9.71
CA VAL A 106 -12.19 -2.48 11.06
C VAL A 106 -12.20 -3.68 12.00
N ARG A 107 -13.28 -4.47 12.00
CA ARG A 107 -13.37 -5.67 12.83
C ARG A 107 -12.30 -6.68 12.47
N ARG A 108 -12.10 -6.99 11.19
CA ARG A 108 -11.05 -7.93 10.74
C ARG A 108 -9.65 -7.46 11.12
N PHE A 109 -9.41 -6.15 11.11
CA PHE A 109 -8.16 -5.59 11.60
C PHE A 109 -8.00 -5.80 13.10
N ALA A 110 -9.03 -5.47 13.89
CA ALA A 110 -9.04 -5.65 15.34
C ALA A 110 -8.89 -7.12 15.77
N ASP A 111 -9.64 -8.04 15.14
CA ASP A 111 -9.56 -9.49 15.41
C ASP A 111 -8.13 -10.02 15.13
N ARG A 112 -7.44 -9.51 14.11
CA ARG A 112 -6.04 -9.91 13.85
C ARG A 112 -5.03 -9.31 14.82
N LEU A 113 -5.39 -8.23 15.53
CA LEU A 113 -4.56 -7.66 16.60
C LEU A 113 -4.76 -8.39 17.94
N ASP A 114 -5.94 -8.97 18.18
CA ASP A 114 -6.27 -9.64 19.45
C ASP A 114 -5.90 -11.14 19.50
N HIS A 115 -5.68 -11.78 18.34
CA HIS A 115 -5.18 -13.15 18.24
C HIS A 115 -3.63 -13.19 18.28
N THR A 116 -3.04 -13.03 19.47
CA THR A 116 -1.66 -13.44 19.87
C THR A 116 -0.44 -13.07 18.99
N SER A 117 -0.54 -12.25 17.94
CA SER A 117 0.57 -12.09 16.98
C SER A 117 0.54 -10.75 16.21
N SER A 118 1.06 -9.70 16.83
CA SER A 118 1.53 -8.53 16.09
C SER A 118 2.85 -8.87 15.39
N HIS A 119 2.80 -9.57 14.26
CA HIS A 119 3.93 -9.63 13.32
C HIS A 119 3.92 -8.35 12.48
N TRP A 120 4.17 -7.21 13.12
CA TRP A 120 4.71 -6.06 12.40
C TRP A 120 6.20 -6.34 12.23
N PRO A 121 6.73 -6.47 11.00
CA PRO A 121 8.16 -6.46 10.81
C PRO A 121 8.65 -5.08 11.24
N GLY A 122 9.51 -5.05 12.26
CA GLY A 122 10.31 -3.88 12.59
C GLY A 122 11.36 -3.60 11.52
#